data_AF-A0A0F9IZZ2-F1
#
_entry.id   AF-A0A0F9IZZ2-F1
#
_cell.length_a   1.000
_cell.length_b   1.000
_cell.length_c   1.000
_cell.angle_alpha   90.00
_cell.angle_beta   90.00
_cell.angle_gamma   90.00
#
_symmetry.space_group_name_H-M   'P 1'
#
loop_
_entity.id
_entity.type
_entity.pdbx_description
1 polymer ?
#
loop_
_entity_poly.entity_id
_entity_poly.type
_entity_poly.pdbx_seq_one_letter_code
_entity_poly.pdbx_strand_id
1 'polypeptide(L)'
;EIESDGGLSNVLAGRGQLSDFIQRTKVEGLEVLPCGPIPPNPSEMLNSQSFLDVVRTLREEYDHIIIDSPPVIAVTDARILAAMCDQTILVLRAERSTRKAAEHASEGLRSVGARVLGAVVNAVSKHWGRYGYGYGYGYGYGYGHYGDKKSQTTEEAAGKST
;
A
#
# COMPACT_ATOMS: atom_id res chain seq x y z
N GLU A 1 16.10 -11.34 -13.45
CA GLU A 1 15.09 -11.35 -12.39
C GLU A 1 15.84 -11.24 -11.07
N ILE A 2 15.17 -10.92 -9.96
CA ILE A 2 15.82 -10.90 -8.64
C ILE A 2 15.61 -12.26 -8.00
N GLU A 3 16.70 -12.91 -7.59
CA GLU A 3 16.67 -14.17 -6.86
C GLU A 3 16.36 -13.91 -5.39
N SER A 4 15.52 -14.74 -4.76
CA SER A 4 15.06 -14.54 -3.37
C SER A 4 15.65 -15.55 -2.38
N ASP A 5 16.54 -16.43 -2.83
CA ASP A 5 17.05 -17.55 -2.03
C ASP A 5 18.05 -17.10 -0.95
N GLY A 6 18.69 -15.95 -1.16
CA GLY A 6 19.58 -15.30 -0.22
C GLY A 6 19.32 -13.80 -0.16
N GLY A 7 19.52 -13.17 1.00
CA GLY A 7 19.25 -11.75 1.19
C GLY A 7 19.62 -11.23 2.57
N LEU A 8 18.95 -10.16 2.98
CA LEU A 8 19.14 -9.50 4.27
C LEU A 8 19.13 -10.48 5.45
N SER A 9 18.18 -11.43 5.48
CA SER A 9 18.09 -12.39 6.59
C SER A 9 19.31 -13.31 6.69
N ASN A 10 19.96 -13.66 5.57
CA ASN A 10 21.22 -14.41 5.57
C ASN A 10 22.34 -13.60 6.18
N VAL A 11 22.49 -12.33 5.78
CA VAL A 11 23.51 -11.41 6.30
C VAL A 11 23.37 -11.24 7.81
N LEU A 12 22.14 -10.96 8.28
CA LEU A 12 21.84 -10.78 9.70
C LEU A 12 22.00 -12.07 10.53
N ALA A 13 21.88 -13.24 9.89
CA ALA A 13 22.15 -14.54 10.50
C ALA A 13 23.65 -14.94 10.43
N GLY A 14 24.52 -14.08 9.90
CA GLY A 14 25.96 -14.35 9.72
C GLY A 14 26.27 -15.40 8.65
N ARG A 15 25.36 -15.61 7.69
CA ARG A 15 25.44 -16.65 6.64
C ARG A 15 25.88 -16.07 5.29
N GLY A 16 26.98 -15.32 5.27
CA GLY A 16 27.55 -14.69 4.07
C GLY A 16 27.82 -13.20 4.26
N GLN A 17 28.51 -12.59 3.30
CA GLN A 17 28.79 -11.15 3.33
C GLN A 17 27.66 -10.38 2.65
N LEU A 18 27.53 -9.10 3.01
CA LEU A 18 26.50 -8.22 2.42
C LEU A 18 26.58 -8.17 0.89
N SER A 19 27.79 -8.03 0.35
CA SER A 19 28.05 -7.97 -1.10
C SER A 19 27.61 -9.22 -1.87
N ASP A 20 27.56 -10.38 -1.20
CA ASP A 20 27.19 -11.65 -1.83
C ASP A 20 25.69 -11.69 -2.19
N PHE A 21 24.88 -10.86 -1.54
CA PHE A 21 23.43 -10.87 -1.68
C PHE A 21 22.86 -9.62 -2.35
N ILE A 22 23.69 -8.61 -2.63
CA ILE A 22 23.29 -7.44 -3.42
C ILE A 22 23.25 -7.82 -4.89
N GLN A 23 22.10 -7.58 -5.53
CA GLN A 23 21.86 -7.98 -6.91
C GLN A 23 21.68 -6.75 -7.80
N ARG A 24 22.42 -6.73 -8.91
CA ARG A 24 22.24 -5.74 -9.97
C ARG A 24 20.93 -5.95 -10.70
N THR A 25 20.20 -4.86 -10.92
CA THR A 25 18.99 -4.88 -11.73
C THR A 25 19.31 -4.60 -13.20
N LYS A 26 18.28 -4.65 -14.07
CA LYS A 26 18.38 -4.19 -15.46
C LYS A 26 18.41 -2.66 -15.58
N VAL A 27 18.14 -1.95 -14.49
CA VAL A 27 18.14 -0.48 -14.44
C VAL A 27 19.51 -0.04 -13.91
N GLU A 28 20.20 0.78 -14.69
CA GLU A 28 21.49 1.34 -14.30
C GLU A 28 21.35 2.20 -13.03
N GLY A 29 22.31 2.06 -12.11
CA GLY A 29 22.28 2.75 -10.82
C GLY A 29 21.27 2.19 -9.83
N LEU A 30 20.61 1.06 -10.12
CA LEU A 30 19.70 0.39 -9.21
C LEU A 30 20.16 -1.04 -8.91
N GLU A 31 20.42 -1.28 -7.64
CA GLU A 31 20.71 -2.59 -7.07
C GLU A 31 19.69 -2.92 -5.97
N VAL A 32 19.49 -4.20 -5.69
CA VAL A 32 18.48 -4.69 -4.76
C VAL A 32 19.11 -5.70 -3.81
N LEU A 33 18.90 -5.48 -2.50
CA LEU A 33 19.10 -6.49 -1.47
C LEU A 33 17.72 -7.09 -1.13
N PRO A 34 17.41 -8.32 -1.57
CA PRO A 34 16.15 -8.98 -1.21
C PRO A 34 16.10 -9.35 0.28
N CYS A 35 14.92 -9.69 0.79
CA CYS A 35 14.76 -10.06 2.20
C CYS A 35 15.47 -11.38 2.57
N GLY A 36 15.62 -12.32 1.63
CA GLY A 36 16.10 -13.68 1.88
C GLY A 36 15.02 -14.58 2.53
N PRO A 37 15.39 -15.77 3.01
CA PRO A 37 14.48 -16.68 3.70
C PRO A 37 13.78 -16.00 4.88
N ILE A 38 12.50 -16.30 5.09
CA ILE A 38 11.70 -15.72 6.18
C ILE A 38 12.30 -16.16 7.52
N PRO A 39 12.80 -15.23 8.36
CA PRO A 39 13.35 -15.58 9.66
C PRO A 39 12.23 -15.83 10.69
N PRO A 40 12.51 -16.58 11.77
CA PRO A 40 11.53 -16.81 12.83
C PRO A 40 11.24 -15.54 13.67
N ASN A 41 12.17 -14.58 13.72
CA ASN A 41 12.12 -13.41 14.60
C ASN A 41 12.52 -12.09 13.87
N PRO A 42 11.74 -11.64 12.86
CA PRO A 42 12.10 -10.48 12.03
C PRO A 42 12.31 -9.18 12.82
N SER A 43 11.41 -8.86 13.76
CA SER A 43 11.49 -7.60 14.53
C SER A 43 12.76 -7.51 15.38
N GLU A 44 13.21 -8.62 15.96
CA GLU A 44 14.45 -8.67 16.75
C GLU A 44 15.68 -8.48 15.87
N MET A 45 15.68 -9.10 14.69
CA MET A 45 16.76 -8.97 13.72
C MET A 45 16.88 -7.52 13.22
N LEU A 46 15.77 -6.86 12.93
CA LEU A 46 15.74 -5.46 12.50
C LEU A 46 16.19 -4.49 13.59
N ASN A 47 16.01 -4.84 14.87
CA ASN A 47 16.44 -4.03 16.01
C ASN A 47 17.86 -4.40 16.51
N SER A 48 18.58 -5.26 15.77
CA SER A 48 19.90 -5.74 16.15
C SER A 48 21.03 -4.80 15.73
N GLN A 49 22.18 -4.90 16.41
CA GLN A 49 23.40 -4.19 16.00
C GLN A 49 23.87 -4.60 14.60
N SER A 50 23.66 -5.86 14.21
CA SER A 50 24.02 -6.35 12.88
C SER A 50 23.27 -5.61 11.78
N PHE A 51 21.98 -5.30 11.98
CA PHE A 51 21.22 -4.52 11.01
C PHE A 51 21.73 -3.08 10.91
N LEU A 52 22.06 -2.45 12.04
CA LEU A 52 22.66 -1.11 12.05
C LEU A 52 23.99 -1.08 11.31
N ASP A 53 24.83 -2.11 11.46
CA ASP A 53 26.10 -2.22 10.77
C ASP A 53 25.90 -2.39 9.25
N VAL A 54 24.92 -3.21 8.82
CA VAL A 54 24.53 -3.33 7.41
C VAL A 54 24.11 -1.98 6.83
N VAL A 55 23.21 -1.25 7.52
CA VAL A 55 22.77 0.07 7.05
C VAL A 55 23.93 1.06 6.98
N ARG A 56 24.87 1.03 7.94
CA ARG A 56 26.06 1.89 7.91
C ARG A 56 26.93 1.62 6.69
N THR A 57 27.21 0.36 6.38
CA THR A 57 27.96 -0.02 5.19
C THR A 57 27.25 0.43 3.91
N LEU A 58 25.94 0.20 3.80
CA LEU A 58 25.17 0.68 2.65
C LEU A 58 25.21 2.21 2.50
N ARG A 59 25.25 2.96 3.61
CA ARG A 59 25.36 4.44 3.57
C ARG A 59 26.71 4.94 3.04
N GLU A 60 27.75 4.12 3.11
CA GLU A 60 29.07 4.45 2.57
C GLU A 60 29.15 4.16 1.05
N GLU A 61 28.34 3.22 0.56
CA GLU A 61 28.38 2.76 -0.83
C GLU A 61 27.30 3.37 -1.73
N TYR A 62 26.17 3.82 -1.18
CA TYR A 62 25.03 4.32 -1.94
C TYR A 62 24.64 5.76 -1.56
N ASP A 63 24.36 6.57 -2.57
CA ASP A 63 23.84 7.94 -2.37
C ASP A 63 22.42 7.93 -1.76
N HIS A 64 21.61 6.93 -2.14
CA HIS A 64 20.22 6.80 -1.73
C HIS A 64 19.89 5.34 -1.42
N ILE A 65 19.25 5.10 -0.27
CA ILE A 65 18.80 3.79 0.17
C ILE A 65 17.29 3.86 0.38
N ILE A 66 16.56 2.99 -0.32
CA ILE A 66 15.11 2.84 -0.16
C ILE A 66 14.86 1.53 0.58
N ILE A 67 14.20 1.63 1.74
CA ILE A 67 13.82 0.47 2.54
C ILE A 67 12.32 0.25 2.38
N ASP A 68 11.95 -0.89 1.81
CA ASP A 68 10.56 -1.34 1.81
C ASP A 68 10.19 -1.94 3.18
N SER A 69 8.97 -1.72 3.62
CA SER A 69 8.51 -2.12 4.94
C SER A 69 7.11 -2.73 4.91
N PRO A 70 6.79 -3.64 5.85
CA PRO A 70 5.42 -4.13 6.03
C PRO A 70 4.42 -3.00 6.37
N PRO A 71 3.09 -3.25 6.36
CA PRO A 71 2.12 -2.25 6.76
C PRO A 71 2.28 -1.78 8.23
N VAL A 72 2.38 -0.47 8.43
CA VAL A 72 2.57 0.19 9.76
C VAL A 72 1.56 -0.22 10.83
N ILE A 73 0.33 -0.51 10.42
CA ILE A 73 -0.77 -0.84 11.34
C ILE A 73 -0.71 -2.31 11.78
N ALA A 74 -0.16 -3.19 10.93
CA ALA A 74 -0.23 -4.63 11.14
C ALA A 74 0.90 -5.13 12.06
N VAL A 75 2.11 -4.58 11.93
CA VAL A 75 3.31 -5.08 12.60
C VAL A 75 4.23 -3.95 13.05
N THR A 76 5.11 -4.27 14.00
CA THR A 76 6.08 -3.33 14.58
C THR A 76 7.25 -3.00 13.67
N ASP A 77 7.57 -3.87 12.70
CA ASP A 77 8.76 -3.80 11.84
C ASP A 77 8.89 -2.46 11.13
N ALA A 78 7.79 -1.96 10.57
CA ALA A 78 7.77 -0.68 9.87
C ALA A 78 8.13 0.51 10.77
N ARG A 79 7.78 0.44 12.07
CA ARG A 79 8.12 1.50 13.03
C ARG A 79 9.60 1.44 13.42
N ILE A 80 10.13 0.23 13.61
CA ILE A 80 11.57 0.01 13.87
C ILE A 80 12.38 0.60 12.70
N LEU A 81 12.05 0.21 11.46
CA LEU A 81 12.69 0.71 10.25
C LEU A 81 12.56 2.23 10.12
N ALA A 82 11.37 2.78 10.33
CA ALA A 82 11.11 4.21 10.20
C ALA A 82 11.90 5.06 11.22
N ALA A 83 12.16 4.56 12.42
CA ALA A 83 12.98 5.25 13.42
C ALA A 83 14.47 5.36 13.02
N MET A 84 14.94 4.46 12.14
CA MET A 84 16.33 4.47 11.63
C MET A 84 16.49 5.23 10.31
N CYS A 85 15.39 5.47 9.59
CA CYS A 85 15.42 6.17 8.32
C CYS A 85 15.55 7.67 8.51
N ASP A 86 16.35 8.33 7.67
CA ASP A 86 16.48 9.78 7.68
C ASP A 86 15.14 10.47 7.38
N GLN A 87 14.31 9.83 6.53
CA GLN A 87 12.98 10.29 6.13
C GLN A 87 12.04 9.10 5.87
N THR A 88 10.75 9.27 6.16
CA THR A 88 9.70 8.25 5.92
C THR A 88 8.58 8.82 5.05
N ILE A 89 8.11 8.03 4.09
CA ILE A 89 6.93 8.34 3.27
C ILE A 89 5.82 7.35 3.61
N LEU A 90 4.63 7.85 3.94
CA LEU A 90 3.47 7.01 4.21
C LEU A 90 2.70 6.73 2.90
N VAL A 91 2.63 5.48 2.47
CA VAL A 91 1.84 5.09 1.30
C VAL A 91 0.42 4.71 1.71
N LEU A 92 -0.56 5.40 1.14
CA LEU A 92 -2.00 5.14 1.36
C LEU A 92 -2.61 4.62 0.06
N ARG A 93 -3.44 3.59 0.14
CA ARG A 93 -4.14 3.06 -1.03
C ARG A 93 -5.51 3.72 -1.15
N ALA A 94 -5.79 4.36 -2.27
CA ALA A 94 -7.10 4.95 -2.57
C ALA A 94 -8.21 3.91 -2.41
N GLU A 95 -9.37 4.36 -1.90
CA GLU A 95 -10.57 3.55 -1.68
C GLU A 95 -10.41 2.37 -0.69
N ARG A 96 -9.22 2.18 -0.10
CA ARG A 96 -8.93 1.11 0.86
C ARG A 96 -8.43 1.64 2.20
N SER A 97 -7.49 2.57 2.19
CA SER A 97 -6.98 3.21 3.40
C SER A 97 -8.01 4.23 3.92
N THR A 98 -8.62 3.96 5.07
CA THR A 98 -9.52 4.91 5.71
C THR A 98 -8.72 6.07 6.33
N ARG A 99 -9.37 7.22 6.48
CA ARG A 99 -8.76 8.38 7.16
C ARG A 99 -8.26 8.03 8.56
N LYS A 100 -9.08 7.33 9.34
CA LYS A 100 -8.70 6.87 10.70
C LYS A 100 -7.47 5.97 10.69
N ALA A 101 -7.39 5.04 9.74
CA ALA A 101 -6.22 4.19 9.58
C ALA A 101 -4.97 5.00 9.22
N ALA A 102 -5.09 5.99 8.33
CA ALA A 102 -3.99 6.87 7.96
C ALA A 102 -3.51 7.73 9.15
N GLU A 103 -4.43 8.28 9.94
CA GLU A 103 -4.13 9.05 11.16
C GLU A 103 -3.40 8.17 12.18
N HIS A 104 -3.92 6.98 12.47
CA HIS A 104 -3.27 6.03 13.38
C HIS A 104 -1.87 5.59 12.89
N ALA A 105 -1.71 5.35 11.58
CA ALA A 105 -0.40 5.01 11.02
C ALA A 105 0.58 6.18 11.15
N SER A 106 0.15 7.40 10.84
CA SER A 106 1.00 8.58 11.00
C SER A 106 1.38 8.83 12.46
N GLU A 107 0.45 8.64 13.41
CA GLU A 107 0.73 8.79 14.84
C GLU A 107 1.73 7.72 15.32
N GLY A 108 1.54 6.46 14.91
CA GLY A 108 2.44 5.37 15.25
C GLY A 108 3.86 5.52 14.69
N LEU A 109 4.03 6.19 13.54
CA LEU A 109 5.36 6.54 13.02
C LEU A 109 5.97 7.70 13.82
N ARG A 110 5.19 8.74 14.13
CA ARG A 110 5.67 9.89 14.90
C ARG A 110 6.04 9.52 16.34
N SER A 111 5.34 8.57 16.95
CA SER A 111 5.60 8.14 18.32
C SER A 111 6.95 7.43 18.50
N VAL A 112 7.51 6.87 17.42
CA VAL A 112 8.88 6.30 17.42
C VAL A 112 9.93 7.29 16.89
N GLY A 113 9.57 8.56 16.74
CA GLY A 113 10.49 9.61 16.29
C GLY A 113 10.73 9.65 14.78
N ALA A 114 9.98 8.89 13.98
CA ALA A 114 10.16 8.89 12.52
C ALA A 114 9.85 10.25 11.90
N ARG A 115 10.68 10.68 10.94
CA ARG A 115 10.50 11.91 10.19
C ARG A 115 9.61 11.67 8.98
N VAL A 116 8.30 11.78 9.18
CA VAL A 116 7.33 11.60 8.09
C VAL A 116 7.31 12.85 7.19
N LEU A 117 7.86 12.73 5.97
CA LEU A 117 7.87 13.80 4.96
C LEU A 117 6.46 14.14 4.47
N GLY A 118 5.63 13.12 4.31
CA GLY A 118 4.29 13.25 3.75
C GLY A 118 3.70 11.89 3.40
N ALA A 119 2.61 11.92 2.64
CA ALA A 119 1.92 10.72 2.20
C ALA A 119 1.78 10.67 0.67
N VAL A 120 1.88 9.45 0.12
CA VAL A 120 1.61 9.16 -1.29
C VAL A 120 0.30 8.39 -1.38
N VAL A 121 -0.67 8.92 -2.12
CA VAL A 121 -1.91 8.20 -2.41
C VAL A 121 -1.73 7.39 -3.69
N ASN A 122 -1.69 6.07 -3.55
CA ASN A 122 -1.52 5.13 -4.64
C ASN A 122 -2.87 4.52 -5.07
N ALA A 123 -2.92 3.93 -6.27
CA ALA A 123 -4.10 3.29 -6.87
C ALA A 123 -5.32 4.22 -7.04
N VAL A 124 -5.08 5.52 -7.26
CA VAL A 124 -6.14 6.49 -7.53
C VAL A 124 -6.84 6.14 -8.86
N SER A 125 -8.17 6.06 -8.85
CA SER A 125 -8.97 5.82 -10.05
C SER A 125 -8.79 6.96 -11.07
N LYS A 126 -8.62 6.62 -12.35
CA LYS A 126 -8.53 7.59 -13.45
C LYS A 126 -9.79 8.46 -13.58
N HIS A 127 -10.92 8.04 -13.01
CA HIS A 127 -12.20 8.76 -13.05
C HIS A 127 -12.32 9.88 -12.01
N TRP A 128 -11.32 10.07 -11.15
CA TRP A 128 -11.31 11.09 -10.09
C TRP A 128 -11.46 12.53 -10.63
N GLY A 129 -11.14 12.77 -11.91
CA GLY A 129 -11.30 14.07 -12.58
C GLY A 129 -12.68 14.35 -13.18
N ARG A 130 -13.66 13.44 -13.11
CA ARG A 130 -15.01 13.65 -13.70
C ARG A 130 -16.07 14.13 -12.69
N TYR A 131 -15.79 14.04 -11.39
CA TYR A 131 -16.66 14.60 -10.36
C TYR A 131 -16.27 16.05 -10.07
N GLY A 132 -16.27 16.87 -11.13
CA GLY A 132 -16.23 18.32 -11.04
C GLY A 132 -17.63 18.86 -10.77
N TYR A 133 -17.76 19.65 -9.72
CA TYR A 133 -18.88 20.55 -9.42
C TYR A 133 -19.58 21.07 -10.68
N GLY A 134 -20.86 20.71 -10.85
CA GLY A 134 -21.72 21.19 -11.93
C GLY A 134 -23.08 21.62 -11.41
N TYR A 135 -23.16 22.83 -10.84
CA TYR A 135 -24.42 23.56 -10.77
C TYR A 135 -24.84 23.87 -12.22
N GLY A 136 -25.83 23.15 -12.74
CA GLY A 136 -26.28 23.32 -14.12
C GLY A 136 -27.76 22.97 -14.25
N TYR A 137 -28.62 23.97 -14.06
CA TYR A 137 -29.99 23.96 -14.57
C TYR A 137 -29.96 23.72 -16.10
N GLY A 138 -30.68 22.71 -16.59
CA GLY A 138 -30.73 22.41 -18.03
C GLY A 138 -31.91 21.52 -18.40
N TYR A 139 -32.91 22.14 -19.03
CA TYR A 139 -34.14 21.55 -19.54
C TYR A 139 -33.93 20.45 -20.61
N GLY A 140 -34.82 19.45 -20.58
CA GLY A 140 -35.47 18.87 -21.77
C GLY A 140 -34.70 17.83 -22.58
N TYR A 141 -35.24 16.61 -22.70
CA TYR A 141 -35.95 16.14 -23.91
C TYR A 141 -36.40 14.69 -23.69
N GLY A 142 -37.69 14.45 -23.90
CA GLY A 142 -38.31 13.13 -23.81
C GLY A 142 -38.11 12.30 -25.08
N TYR A 143 -38.12 10.99 -24.92
CA TYR A 143 -38.48 10.05 -25.97
C TYR A 143 -39.48 9.06 -25.40
N GLY A 144 -40.71 9.14 -25.92
CA GLY A 144 -41.76 8.17 -25.68
C GLY A 144 -41.53 6.92 -26.52
N HIS A 145 -41.62 5.75 -25.89
CA HIS A 145 -41.77 4.49 -26.60
C HIS A 145 -43.22 4.03 -26.48
N TYR A 146 -43.89 3.99 -27.62
CA TYR A 146 -45.26 3.54 -27.82
C TYR A 146 -45.26 2.07 -28.21
N GLY A 147 -46.20 1.30 -27.65
CA GLY A 147 -46.73 0.07 -28.23
C GLY A 147 -46.06 -1.24 -27.78
N ASP A 148 -46.71 -1.94 -26.86
CA ASP A 148 -47.61 -3.01 -27.30
C ASP A 148 -48.64 -3.35 -26.20
N LYS A 149 -49.93 -3.31 -26.54
CA LYS A 149 -51.05 -3.72 -25.70
C LYS A 149 -51.72 -4.89 -26.41
N LYS A 150 -51.70 -6.07 -25.79
CA LYS A 150 -52.75 -7.07 -25.99
C LYS A 150 -53.53 -7.24 -24.70
N SER A 151 -54.76 -6.75 -24.76
CA SER A 151 -55.86 -6.89 -23.81
C SER A 151 -56.68 -8.16 -24.10
N GLN A 152 -57.13 -8.84 -23.05
CA GLN A 152 -58.45 -9.47 -22.94
C GLN A 152 -58.76 -9.60 -21.43
N THR A 153 -59.49 -8.66 -20.82
CA THR A 153 -60.96 -8.60 -20.56
C THR A 153 -61.41 -9.59 -19.45
N THR A 154 -61.54 -9.14 -18.18
CA THR A 154 -62.77 -8.83 -17.38
C THR A 154 -63.60 -10.10 -17.03
N GLU A 155 -63.95 -10.44 -15.78
CA GLU A 155 -64.89 -9.76 -14.86
C GLU A 155 -64.75 -10.21 -13.39
N GLU A 156 -65.03 -9.29 -12.47
CA GLU A 156 -65.36 -9.54 -11.06
C GLU A 156 -66.79 -10.10 -10.92
N ALA A 157 -67.02 -11.04 -10.01
CA ALA A 157 -68.22 -11.07 -9.17
C ALA A 157 -68.07 -12.01 -7.95
N ALA A 158 -68.08 -11.39 -6.77
CA ALA A 158 -68.81 -11.76 -5.55
C ALA A 158 -68.97 -13.23 -5.09
N GLY A 159 -68.65 -13.49 -3.82
CA GLY A 159 -69.58 -14.23 -2.94
C GLY A 159 -69.00 -15.28 -1.99
N LYS A 160 -68.99 -14.92 -0.70
CA LYS A 160 -69.33 -15.72 0.51
C LYS A 160 -68.59 -17.03 0.83
N SER A 161 -67.85 -16.98 1.94
CA SER A 161 -68.08 -17.74 3.19
C SER A 161 -68.66 -19.16 3.06
N THR A 162 -67.80 -20.16 3.30
CA THR A 162 -68.02 -21.25 4.27
C THR A 162 -66.67 -21.73 4.77
#